data_AF-A0A931K3J4-F1
#
_entry.id   AF-A0A931K3J4-F1
#
_cell.length_a   1.000
_cell.length_b   1.000
_cell.length_c   1.000
_cell.angle_alpha   90.00
_cell.angle_beta   90.00
_cell.angle_gamma   90.00
#
_symmetry.space_group_name_H-M   'P 1'
#
loop_
_entity.id
_entity.type
_entity.pdbx_description
1 polymer ?
#
loop_
_entity_poly.entity_id
_entity_poly.type
_entity_poly.pdbx_seq_one_letter_code
_entity_poly.pdbx_strand_id
1 'polypeptide(L)'
;MLELLAERFNFVIVIVLMMTGLYAVIATGNLVKRLVGLSLFQTSVFLLYITMGKVFGGQPPILPEYGGGHGEGYGGDGAHGTGDAAHAAAGDAAHGAEGVLQQAADALTDPVASTQAHAVLDGADGVGHAIYSNPLPHVLILTAIVVGVATLAVGLALVVRIRESYGTIEDEAINSADYAVDRGEAGR
;
A
#
# COMPACT_ATOMS: atom_id res chain seq x y z
N MET A 1 8.63 -25.85 -6.43
CA MET A 1 7.20 -25.70 -6.08
C MET A 1 7.01 -24.97 -4.74
N LEU A 2 7.80 -25.29 -3.70
CA LEU A 2 7.76 -24.58 -2.41
C LEU A 2 8.29 -23.13 -2.48
N GLU A 3 9.24 -22.82 -3.36
CA GLU A 3 9.72 -21.44 -3.59
C GLU A 3 8.64 -20.52 -4.17
N LEU A 4 7.79 -21.01 -5.09
CA LEU A 4 6.61 -20.27 -5.59
C LEU A 4 5.57 -19.99 -4.49
N LEU A 5 5.49 -20.86 -3.49
CA LEU A 5 4.61 -20.68 -2.33
C LEU A 5 5.20 -19.66 -1.33
N ALA A 6 6.53 -19.67 -1.13
CA ALA A 6 7.22 -18.71 -0.28
C ALA A 6 7.19 -17.28 -0.88
N GLU A 7 7.30 -17.16 -2.20
CA GLU A 7 7.26 -15.87 -2.91
C GLU A 7 5.86 -15.24 -2.91
N ARG A 8 4.79 -16.06 -2.90
CA ARG A 8 3.38 -15.60 -2.84
C ARG A 8 2.72 -15.80 -1.48
N PHE A 9 3.49 -16.07 -0.43
CA PHE A 9 2.97 -16.38 0.91
C PHE A 9 2.03 -15.28 1.43
N ASN A 10 2.42 -14.01 1.22
CA ASN A 10 1.60 -12.85 1.59
C ASN A 10 0.23 -12.86 0.88
N PHE A 11 0.18 -13.19 -0.42
CA PHE A 11 -1.08 -13.23 -1.17
C PHE A 11 -1.98 -14.38 -0.74
N VAL A 12 -1.40 -15.56 -0.44
CA VAL A 12 -2.17 -16.72 0.01
C VAL A 12 -2.81 -16.44 1.37
N ILE A 13 -2.08 -15.86 2.32
CA ILE A 13 -2.63 -15.46 3.62
C ILE A 13 -3.76 -14.45 3.44
N VAL A 14 -3.57 -13.45 2.58
CA VAL A 14 -4.60 -12.43 2.31
C VAL A 14 -5.86 -13.08 1.72
N ILE A 15 -5.74 -13.99 0.77
CA ILE A 15 -6.89 -14.69 0.17
C ILE A 15 -7.61 -15.53 1.22
N VAL A 16 -6.90 -16.31 2.03
CA VAL A 16 -7.51 -17.12 3.11
C VAL A 16 -8.20 -16.22 4.14
N LEU A 17 -7.57 -15.11 4.52
CA LEU A 17 -8.16 -14.15 5.46
C LEU A 17 -9.40 -13.47 4.87
N MET A 18 -9.38 -13.14 3.58
CA MET A 18 -10.51 -12.55 2.86
C MET A 18 -11.67 -13.54 2.75
N MET A 19 -11.39 -14.81 2.43
CA MET A 19 -12.38 -15.89 2.46
C MET A 19 -12.96 -16.08 3.86
N THR A 20 -12.13 -16.03 4.91
CA THR A 20 -12.58 -16.12 6.31
C THR A 20 -13.50 -14.96 6.69
N GLY A 21 -13.18 -13.73 6.27
CA GLY A 21 -14.01 -12.55 6.51
C GLY A 21 -15.36 -12.62 5.81
N LEU A 22 -15.38 -12.98 4.53
CA LEU A 22 -16.63 -13.16 3.78
C LEU A 22 -17.46 -14.33 4.32
N TYR A 23 -16.81 -15.43 4.69
CA TYR A 23 -17.46 -16.58 5.31
C TYR A 23 -18.18 -16.18 6.61
N ALA A 24 -17.51 -15.41 7.48
CA ALA A 24 -18.12 -14.95 8.73
C ALA A 24 -19.37 -14.07 8.49
N VAL A 25 -19.41 -13.26 7.43
CA VAL A 25 -20.59 -12.44 7.08
C VAL A 25 -21.77 -13.31 6.63
N ILE A 26 -21.52 -14.33 5.80
CA ILE A 26 -22.58 -15.18 5.25
C ILE A 26 -23.07 -16.23 6.27
N ALA A 27 -22.15 -16.82 7.03
CA ALA A 27 -22.45 -17.99 7.87
C ALA A 27 -23.05 -17.65 9.24
N THR A 28 -23.14 -16.36 9.61
CA THR A 28 -23.60 -15.97 10.95
C THR A 28 -25.06 -15.52 10.94
N GLY A 29 -25.84 -16.05 11.90
CA GLY A 29 -27.21 -15.60 12.19
C GLY A 29 -27.26 -14.45 13.20
N ASN A 30 -26.14 -14.08 13.81
CA ASN A 30 -26.05 -12.96 14.75
C ASN A 30 -25.59 -11.68 14.04
N LEU A 31 -26.31 -10.58 14.27
CA LEU A 31 -25.94 -9.26 13.73
C LEU A 31 -24.52 -8.81 14.15
N VAL A 32 -24.15 -9.04 15.41
CA VAL A 32 -22.81 -8.68 15.93
C VAL A 32 -21.70 -9.48 15.24
N LYS A 33 -21.90 -10.79 15.02
CA LYS A 33 -20.88 -11.63 14.37
C LYS A 33 -20.72 -11.29 12.89
N ARG A 34 -21.81 -10.91 12.20
CA ARG A 34 -21.74 -10.36 10.84
C ARG A 34 -20.88 -9.09 10.79
N LEU A 35 -21.04 -8.20 11.77
CA LEU A 35 -20.26 -6.97 11.83
C LEU A 35 -18.77 -7.23 12.09
N VAL A 36 -18.44 -8.18 12.98
CA VAL A 36 -17.07 -8.64 13.17
C VAL A 36 -16.50 -9.24 11.87
N GLY A 37 -17.27 -10.07 11.16
CA GLY A 37 -16.90 -10.60 9.85
C GLY A 37 -16.62 -9.52 8.81
N LEU A 38 -17.45 -8.47 8.78
CA LEU A 38 -17.27 -7.32 7.89
C LEU A 38 -15.98 -6.54 8.19
N SER A 39 -15.66 -6.33 9.48
CA SER A 39 -14.41 -5.66 9.89
C SER A 39 -13.17 -6.49 9.56
N LEU A 40 -13.26 -7.81 9.66
CA LEU A 40 -12.20 -8.74 9.28
C LEU A 40 -11.98 -8.75 7.76
N PHE A 41 -13.07 -8.75 7.00
CA PHE A 41 -13.03 -8.62 5.54
C PHE A 41 -12.37 -7.29 5.13
N GLN A 42 -12.73 -6.17 5.76
CA GLN A 42 -12.10 -4.88 5.48
C GLN A 42 -10.59 -4.89 5.80
N THR A 43 -10.20 -5.49 6.92
CA THR A 43 -8.78 -5.64 7.30
C THR A 43 -8.00 -6.47 6.26
N SER A 44 -8.64 -7.48 5.65
CA SER A 44 -8.01 -8.28 4.59
C SER A 44 -7.73 -7.47 3.31
N VAL A 45 -8.62 -6.53 2.96
CA VAL A 45 -8.42 -5.62 1.82
C VAL A 45 -7.24 -4.68 2.08
N PHE A 46 -7.03 -4.25 3.32
CA PHE A 46 -5.85 -3.43 3.68
C PHE A 46 -4.55 -4.21 3.48
N LEU A 47 -4.50 -5.46 3.91
CA LEU A 47 -3.31 -6.31 3.72
C LEU A 47 -3.04 -6.59 2.23
N LEU A 48 -4.07 -6.72 1.41
CA LEU A 48 -3.92 -6.81 -0.05
C LEU A 48 -3.27 -5.54 -0.63
N TYR A 49 -3.75 -4.37 -0.19
CA TYR A 49 -3.27 -3.07 -0.67
C TYR A 49 -1.81 -2.80 -0.26
N ILE A 50 -1.44 -3.16 0.98
CA ILE A 50 -0.05 -3.07 1.45
C ILE A 50 0.86 -3.99 0.65
N THR A 51 0.42 -5.22 0.38
CA THR A 51 1.23 -6.22 -0.35
C THR A 51 1.51 -5.77 -1.78
N MET A 52 0.53 -5.17 -2.47
CA MET A 52 0.73 -4.64 -3.82
C MET A 52 1.51 -3.32 -3.85
N GLY A 53 1.46 -2.54 -2.77
CA GLY A 53 2.11 -1.23 -2.65
C GLY A 53 3.54 -1.23 -2.12
N LYS A 54 3.99 -2.34 -1.53
CA LYS A 54 5.30 -2.45 -0.87
C LYS A 54 6.43 -2.64 -1.90
N VAL A 55 7.34 -1.68 -1.97
CA VAL A 55 8.58 -1.76 -2.76
C VAL A 55 9.75 -2.10 -1.82
N PHE A 56 10.61 -3.06 -2.20
CA PHE A 56 11.80 -3.42 -1.42
C PHE A 56 12.85 -2.29 -1.47
N GLY A 57 13.37 -1.88 -0.32
CA GLY A 57 14.36 -0.80 -0.21
C GLY A 57 13.80 0.63 -0.33
N GLY A 58 12.48 0.79 -0.44
CA GLY A 58 11.84 2.10 -0.57
C GLY A 58 11.87 2.92 0.72
N GLN A 59 12.40 4.14 0.65
CA GLN A 59 12.30 5.14 1.72
C GLN A 59 10.86 5.69 1.80
N PRO A 60 10.42 6.14 2.99
CA PRO A 60 9.15 6.83 3.14
C PRO A 60 9.07 8.04 2.19
N PRO A 61 7.92 8.31 1.53
CA PRO A 61 7.76 9.41 0.58
C PRO A 61 7.64 10.76 1.31
N ILE A 62 8.70 11.14 2.02
CA ILE A 62 8.89 12.45 2.64
C ILE A 62 10.16 13.06 2.06
N LEU A 63 10.08 14.31 1.62
CA LEU A 63 11.28 15.03 1.19
C LEU A 63 12.12 15.31 2.44
N PRO A 64 13.41 14.93 2.47
CA PRO A 64 14.28 15.37 3.56
C PRO A 64 14.33 16.90 3.52
N GLU A 65 13.96 17.55 4.63
CA GLU A 65 14.16 18.99 4.80
C GLU A 65 15.65 19.28 4.61
N TYR A 66 16.00 19.96 3.52
CA TYR A 66 17.28 20.64 3.45
C TYR A 66 17.17 21.83 4.40
N GLY A 67 17.87 21.76 5.54
CA GLY A 67 17.82 22.79 6.57
C GLY A 67 17.94 24.19 5.97
N GLY A 68 16.94 25.03 6.23
CA GLY A 68 16.97 26.44 5.89
C GLY A 68 18.09 27.14 6.66
N GLY A 69 19.21 27.39 5.99
CA GLY A 69 20.16 28.42 6.37
C GLY A 69 19.53 29.79 6.16
N HIS A 70 18.71 30.23 7.11
CA HIS A 70 18.41 31.65 7.25
C HIS A 70 19.64 32.34 7.82
N GLY A 71 20.39 33.04 6.95
CA GLY A 71 21.49 33.89 7.37
C GLY A 71 22.29 34.47 6.19
N GLU A 72 22.00 35.74 5.90
CA GLU A 72 22.88 36.75 5.29
C GLU A 72 23.08 36.79 3.75
N GLY A 73 22.81 37.98 3.18
CA GLY A 73 23.46 38.44 1.95
C GLY A 73 22.55 38.92 0.82
N TYR A 74 21.85 40.05 0.99
CA TYR A 74 21.48 40.87 -0.17
C TYR A 74 22.71 41.69 -0.60
N GLY A 75 23.16 41.51 -1.84
CA GLY A 75 24.04 42.45 -2.55
C GLY A 75 25.19 41.81 -3.32
N GLY A 76 25.18 41.94 -4.65
CA GLY A 76 26.38 41.70 -5.47
C GLY A 76 26.08 41.31 -6.92
N ASP A 77 25.90 42.30 -7.78
CA ASP A 77 25.87 42.14 -9.24
C ASP A 77 27.17 41.54 -9.78
N GLY A 78 27.09 40.74 -10.85
CA GLY A 78 28.30 40.23 -11.51
C GLY A 78 28.03 39.23 -12.63
N ALA A 79 27.64 39.74 -13.80
CA ALA A 79 27.61 38.98 -15.03
C ALA A 79 28.98 38.36 -15.36
N HIS A 80 29.04 37.04 -15.55
CA HIS A 80 30.11 36.40 -16.33
C HIS A 80 29.52 35.27 -17.17
N GLY A 81 29.27 35.59 -18.44
CA GLY A 81 29.15 34.60 -19.50
C GLY A 81 30.52 34.34 -20.12
N THR A 82 30.86 33.06 -20.28
CA THR A 82 31.80 32.49 -21.26
C THR A 82 31.35 31.04 -21.42
N GLY A 83 30.70 30.59 -22.50
CA GLY A 83 31.26 30.60 -23.84
C GLY A 83 32.48 29.68 -23.88
N ASP A 84 32.27 28.35 -23.86
CA ASP A 84 33.18 27.30 -24.40
C ASP A 84 32.90 25.89 -23.82
N ALA A 85 31.70 25.34 -24.04
CA ALA A 85 31.40 23.91 -23.75
C ALA A 85 30.95 23.14 -25.01
N ALA A 86 31.28 23.65 -26.21
CA ALA A 86 30.82 23.07 -27.47
C ALA A 86 31.93 22.39 -28.31
N HIS A 87 33.16 22.23 -27.79
CA HIS A 87 34.28 21.75 -28.61
C HIS A 87 35.14 20.60 -28.04
N ALA A 88 34.63 19.84 -27.07
CA ALA A 88 35.34 18.66 -26.53
C ALA A 88 34.51 17.35 -26.54
N ALA A 89 33.36 17.33 -27.22
CA ALA A 89 32.41 16.21 -27.18
C ALA A 89 32.40 15.32 -28.44
N ALA A 90 33.52 15.20 -29.18
CA ALA A 90 33.54 14.47 -30.45
C ALA A 90 34.68 13.45 -30.62
N GLY A 91 35.43 13.13 -29.55
CA GLY A 91 36.65 12.33 -29.66
C GLY A 91 36.55 10.83 -29.43
N ASP A 92 35.77 10.36 -28.45
CA ASP A 92 36.08 9.03 -27.85
C ASP A 92 34.85 8.15 -27.53
N ALA A 93 33.66 8.53 -28.00
CA ALA A 93 32.41 7.82 -27.69
C ALA A 93 32.13 6.58 -28.57
N ALA A 94 33.06 6.17 -29.43
CA ALA A 94 32.81 5.11 -30.42
C ALA A 94 33.30 3.70 -30.01
N HIS A 95 34.20 3.56 -29.03
CA HIS A 95 34.78 2.25 -28.67
C HIS A 95 34.30 1.64 -27.35
N GLY A 96 33.51 2.35 -26.54
CA GLY A 96 33.02 1.85 -25.25
C GLY A 96 31.65 1.16 -25.29
N ALA A 97 30.87 1.35 -26.35
CA ALA A 97 29.47 0.91 -26.39
C ALA A 97 29.30 -0.62 -26.51
N GLU A 98 30.26 -1.33 -27.09
CA GLU A 98 30.16 -2.79 -27.29
C GLU A 98 30.46 -3.58 -26.00
N GLY A 99 31.31 -3.07 -25.11
CA GLY A 99 31.61 -3.72 -23.83
C GLY A 99 30.47 -3.63 -22.80
N VAL A 100 29.72 -2.53 -22.81
CA VAL A 100 28.63 -2.26 -21.85
C VAL A 100 27.44 -3.18 -22.08
N LEU A 101 27.15 -3.53 -23.35
CA LEU A 101 26.05 -4.43 -23.69
C LEU A 101 26.38 -5.89 -23.36
N GLN A 102 27.64 -6.30 -23.55
CA GLN A 102 28.10 -7.65 -23.20
C GLN A 102 28.15 -7.85 -21.67
N GLN A 103 28.59 -6.82 -20.93
CA GLN A 103 28.64 -6.85 -19.47
C GLN A 103 27.24 -6.78 -18.82
N ALA A 104 26.28 -6.10 -19.47
CA ALA A 104 24.87 -6.11 -19.06
C ALA A 104 24.19 -7.47 -19.33
N ALA A 105 24.64 -8.21 -20.35
CA ALA A 105 24.17 -9.56 -20.64
C ALA A 105 24.64 -10.59 -19.60
N ASP A 106 25.90 -10.49 -19.14
CA ASP A 106 26.46 -11.39 -18.12
C ASP A 106 25.86 -11.14 -16.72
N ALA A 107 25.42 -9.91 -16.44
CA ALA A 107 24.75 -9.54 -15.18
C ALA A 107 23.33 -10.11 -15.03
N LEU A 108 22.70 -10.55 -16.13
CA LEU A 108 21.38 -11.20 -16.11
C LEU A 108 21.46 -12.68 -15.72
N THR A 109 22.64 -13.29 -15.76
CA THR A 109 22.86 -14.73 -15.53
C THR A 109 23.42 -15.10 -14.16
N ASP A 110 23.82 -14.13 -13.32
CA ASP A 110 24.47 -14.39 -12.03
C ASP A 110 23.83 -13.61 -10.86
N PRO A 111 23.09 -14.28 -9.94
CA PRO A 111 22.33 -13.59 -8.89
C PRO A 111 23.19 -12.96 -7.76
N VAL A 112 24.51 -13.20 -7.75
CA VAL A 112 25.46 -12.62 -6.80
C VAL A 112 26.04 -11.27 -7.27
N ALA A 113 25.89 -10.91 -8.55
CA ALA A 113 26.45 -9.66 -9.11
C ALA A 113 25.68 -8.40 -8.67
N SER A 114 24.44 -8.54 -8.20
CA SER A 114 23.62 -7.41 -7.74
C SER A 114 24.15 -6.71 -6.47
N THR A 115 25.00 -7.39 -5.69
CA THR A 115 25.62 -6.81 -4.49
C THR A 115 26.88 -6.00 -4.82
N GLN A 116 27.60 -6.33 -5.91
CA GLN A 116 28.80 -5.58 -6.34
C GLN A 116 28.47 -4.37 -7.22
N ALA A 117 27.29 -4.32 -7.83
CA ALA A 117 26.83 -3.17 -8.62
C ALA A 117 26.70 -1.87 -7.79
N HIS A 118 26.53 -1.97 -6.47
CA HIS A 118 26.46 -0.80 -5.58
C HIS A 118 27.83 -0.28 -5.12
N ALA A 119 28.91 -1.04 -5.28
CA ALA A 119 30.24 -0.68 -4.78
C ALA A 119 31.15 -0.03 -5.84
N VAL A 120 30.83 -0.15 -7.13
CA VAL A 120 31.69 0.32 -8.24
C VAL A 120 31.30 1.72 -8.75
N LEU A 121 30.21 2.31 -8.23
CA LEU A 121 29.73 3.64 -8.63
C LEU A 121 30.00 4.74 -7.59
N ASP A 122 30.82 4.50 -6.56
CA ASP A 122 31.21 5.49 -5.54
C ASP A 122 32.37 6.41 -5.99
N GLY A 123 32.36 6.80 -7.27
CA GLY A 123 33.54 7.38 -7.93
C GLY A 123 33.26 8.43 -8.99
N ALA A 124 32.14 9.15 -8.88
CA ALA A 124 31.87 10.49 -9.43
C ALA A 124 30.36 10.71 -9.33
N ASP A 125 29.94 11.78 -8.66
CA ASP A 125 28.56 12.29 -8.61
C ASP A 125 27.63 11.57 -7.62
N GLY A 126 27.87 11.81 -6.33
CA GLY A 126 27.09 11.33 -5.19
C GLY A 126 25.68 11.91 -5.08
N VAL A 127 24.81 11.61 -6.05
CA VAL A 127 23.36 11.65 -5.88
C VAL A 127 22.88 10.21 -5.92
N GLY A 128 22.98 9.52 -4.79
CA GLY A 128 22.30 8.26 -4.59
C GLY A 128 20.83 8.45 -4.91
N HIS A 129 20.34 7.79 -5.96
CA HIS A 129 18.94 7.87 -6.34
C HIS A 129 18.11 7.19 -5.24
N ALA A 130 17.60 7.97 -4.30
CA ALA A 130 16.77 7.46 -3.22
C ALA A 130 15.51 6.82 -3.83
N ILE A 131 15.39 5.50 -3.71
CA ILE A 131 14.20 4.77 -4.10
C ILE A 131 13.12 5.11 -3.07
N TYR A 132 12.04 5.75 -3.50
CA TYR A 132 10.88 6.04 -2.66
C TYR A 132 9.80 4.97 -2.80
N SER A 133 9.07 4.72 -1.72
CA SER A 133 7.89 3.85 -1.77
C SER A 133 6.73 4.52 -2.53
N ASN A 134 5.84 3.71 -3.12
CA ASN A 134 4.66 4.22 -3.84
C ASN A 134 3.71 4.97 -2.86
N PRO A 135 3.45 6.28 -3.07
CA PRO A 135 2.61 7.07 -2.17
C PRO A 135 1.11 6.77 -2.30
N LEU A 136 0.68 6.17 -3.42
CA LEU A 136 -0.73 5.92 -3.71
C LEU A 136 -1.36 4.93 -2.71
N PRO A 137 -0.77 3.75 -2.46
CA PRO A 137 -1.25 2.81 -1.44
C PRO A 137 -1.37 3.41 -0.03
N HIS A 138 -0.43 4.28 0.34
CA HIS A 138 -0.40 4.85 1.68
C HIS A 138 -1.61 5.75 1.97
N VAL A 139 -1.92 6.66 1.05
CA VAL A 139 -3.08 7.56 1.21
C VAL A 139 -4.39 6.79 1.13
N LEU A 140 -4.49 5.82 0.22
CA LEU A 140 -5.71 5.02 0.07
C LEU A 140 -6.01 4.14 1.27
N ILE A 141 -4.98 3.65 1.98
CA ILE A 141 -5.19 2.95 3.26
C ILE A 141 -5.62 3.92 4.35
N LEU A 142 -5.01 5.11 4.43
CA LEU A 142 -5.37 6.10 5.45
C LEU A 142 -6.84 6.52 5.35
N THR A 143 -7.32 6.76 4.13
CA THR A 143 -8.75 7.08 3.89
C THR A 143 -9.65 5.87 4.13
N ALA A 144 -9.20 4.67 3.76
CA ALA A 144 -10.01 3.47 3.95
C ALA A 144 -10.12 3.06 5.44
N ILE A 145 -9.11 3.34 6.27
CA ILE A 145 -9.18 3.12 7.72
C ILE A 145 -10.22 4.01 8.37
N VAL A 146 -10.24 5.32 8.06
CA VAL A 146 -11.23 6.23 8.66
C VAL A 146 -12.65 5.87 8.23
N VAL A 147 -12.85 5.51 6.95
CA VAL A 147 -14.14 5.01 6.46
C VAL A 147 -14.51 3.72 7.17
N GLY A 148 -13.57 2.80 7.40
CA GLY A 148 -13.82 1.55 8.12
C GLY A 148 -14.24 1.70 9.58
N VAL A 149 -13.54 2.55 10.32
CA VAL A 149 -13.91 2.82 11.71
C VAL A 149 -15.28 3.50 11.77
N ALA A 150 -15.57 4.41 10.83
CA ALA A 150 -16.88 5.08 10.75
C ALA A 150 -18.02 4.11 10.43
N THR A 151 -17.86 3.23 9.44
CA THR A 151 -18.90 2.24 9.09
C THR A 151 -19.08 1.19 10.17
N LEU A 152 -18.01 0.78 10.87
CA LEU A 152 -18.11 -0.11 12.02
C LEU A 152 -18.88 0.56 13.17
N ALA A 153 -18.58 1.82 13.48
CA ALA A 153 -19.29 2.58 14.52
C ALA A 153 -20.79 2.71 14.20
N VAL A 154 -21.14 3.07 12.95
CA VAL A 154 -22.53 3.16 12.50
C VAL A 154 -23.20 1.78 12.53
N GLY A 155 -22.51 0.72 12.10
CA GLY A 155 -23.00 -0.64 12.15
C GLY A 155 -23.30 -1.11 13.58
N LEU A 156 -22.41 -0.85 14.53
CA LEU A 156 -22.64 -1.15 15.95
C LEU A 156 -23.81 -0.34 16.51
N ALA A 157 -23.90 0.96 16.18
CA ALA A 157 -25.01 1.80 16.61
C ALA A 157 -26.36 1.26 16.10
N LEU A 158 -26.41 0.81 14.84
CA LEU A 158 -27.57 0.13 14.26
C LEU A 158 -27.91 -1.16 15.02
N VAL A 159 -26.92 -2.01 15.31
CA VAL A 159 -27.15 -3.26 16.06
C VAL A 159 -27.68 -2.98 17.46
N VAL A 160 -27.15 -1.97 18.16
CA VAL A 160 -27.67 -1.55 19.47
C VAL A 160 -29.11 -1.07 19.35
N ARG A 161 -29.42 -0.24 18.34
CA ARG A 161 -30.77 0.28 18.12
C ARG A 161 -31.78 -0.81 17.78
N ILE A 162 -31.38 -1.82 17.02
CA ILE A 162 -32.20 -3.00 16.70
C ILE A 162 -32.46 -3.80 17.98
N ARG A 163 -31.42 -4.04 18.80
CA ARG A 163 -31.59 -4.74 20.09
C ARG A 163 -32.55 -4.02 21.03
N GLU A 164 -32.53 -2.69 21.07
CA GLU A 164 -33.47 -1.90 21.88
C GLU A 164 -34.92 -2.05 21.40
N SER A 165 -35.14 -2.12 20.08
CA SER A 165 -36.48 -2.19 19.48
C SER A 165 -37.06 -3.61 19.49
N TYR A 166 -36.25 -4.62 19.16
CA TYR A 166 -36.68 -6.02 18.99
C TYR A 166 -36.34 -6.91 20.21
N GLY A 167 -35.51 -6.44 21.14
CA GLY A 167 -35.07 -7.23 22.31
C GLY A 167 -34.05 -8.34 22.00
N THR A 168 -33.72 -8.56 20.72
CA THR A 168 -32.82 -9.62 20.26
C THR A 168 -31.83 -9.12 19.21
N ILE A 169 -30.74 -9.86 19.01
CA ILE A 169 -29.71 -9.61 17.99
C ILE A 169 -29.60 -10.78 16.98
N GLU A 170 -30.51 -11.74 17.08
CA GLU A 170 -30.61 -12.89 16.19
C GLU A 170 -31.44 -12.53 14.96
N ASP A 171 -30.84 -12.69 13.78
CA ASP A 171 -31.42 -12.33 12.47
C ASP A 171 -32.75 -13.09 12.23
N GLU A 172 -32.78 -14.38 12.57
CA GLU A 172 -33.98 -15.22 12.41
C GLU A 172 -35.15 -14.74 13.29
N ALA A 173 -34.87 -14.36 14.53
CA ALA A 173 -35.89 -13.89 15.46
C ALA A 173 -36.49 -12.56 14.98
N ILE A 174 -35.64 -11.67 14.44
CA ILE A 174 -36.08 -10.40 13.85
C ILE A 174 -36.96 -10.66 12.63
N ASN A 175 -36.51 -11.49 11.69
CA ASN A 175 -37.29 -11.84 10.51
C ASN A 175 -38.65 -12.45 10.87
N SER A 176 -38.69 -13.34 11.87
CA SER A 176 -39.93 -13.97 12.34
C SER A 176 -40.93 -12.96 12.92
N ALA A 177 -40.44 -11.94 13.62
CA ALA A 177 -41.28 -10.88 14.21
C ALA A 177 -41.91 -10.01 13.11
N ASP A 178 -41.13 -9.64 12.09
CA ASP A 178 -41.63 -8.87 10.94
C ASP A 178 -42.71 -9.67 10.17
N TYR A 179 -42.49 -10.97 9.92
CA TYR A 179 -43.49 -11.82 9.27
C TYR A 179 -44.77 -12.01 10.11
N ALA A 180 -44.70 -11.95 11.43
CA ALA A 180 -45.88 -12.04 12.29
C ALA A 180 -46.74 -10.77 12.23
N VAL A 181 -46.11 -9.61 12.08
CA VAL A 181 -46.79 -8.32 11.87
C VAL A 181 -47.50 -8.31 10.52
N ASP A 182 -46.82 -8.72 9.45
CA ASP A 182 -47.40 -8.76 8.09
C ASP A 182 -48.57 -9.74 7.94
N ARG A 183 -48.54 -10.85 8.70
CA ARG A 183 -49.64 -11.84 8.73
C ARG A 183 -50.82 -11.40 9.62
N GLY A 184 -50.72 -10.26 10.31
CA GLY A 184 -51.79 -9.73 11.17
C GLY A 184 -52.03 -10.54 12.45
N GLU A 185 -51.06 -11.36 12.87
CA GLU A 185 -51.19 -12.28 14.02
C GLU A 185 -50.84 -11.60 15.36
N ALA A 186 -50.13 -10.46 15.33
CA ALA A 186 -49.66 -9.75 16.53
C ALA A 186 -50.74 -8.90 17.25
N GLY A 187 -51.99 -8.90 16.77
CA GLY A 187 -53.06 -8.00 17.22
C GLY A 187 -54.29 -8.66 17.86
N ARG A 188 -54.17 -9.88 18.42
CA ARG A 188 -55.28 -10.55 19.13
C ARG A 188 -54.91 -10.92 20.56
#